data_AF-A0AAW0IP72-F1
#
_entry.id   AF-A0AAW0IP72-F1
#
_cell.length_a   1.000
_cell.length_b   1.000
_cell.length_c   1.000
_cell.angle_alpha   90.00
_cell.angle_beta   90.00
_cell.angle_gamma   90.00
#
_symmetry.space_group_name_H-M   'P 1'
#
loop_
_entity.id
_entity.type
_entity.pdbx_description
1 polymer ?
#
loop_
_entity_poly.entity_id
_entity_poly.type
_entity_poly.pdbx_seq_one_letter_code
_entity_poly.pdbx_strand_id
1 'polypeptide(L)' 'MAPEVVLCETMKDAPYDYKADIWSLGITLIEMAQIEPPHHELNPMRVLLKIAKSDPPTLLTPSKW' A
#
# COMPACT_ATOMS: atom_id res chain seq x y z
N MET A 1 2.24 -3.81 -1.66
CA MET A 1 3.32 -4.10 -0.69
C MET A 1 3.14 -3.21 0.52
N ALA A 2 3.37 -3.75 1.72
CA ALA A 2 3.36 -2.98 2.95
C ALA A 2 4.65 -2.14 3.09
N PRO A 3 4.62 -0.98 3.79
CA PRO A 3 5.79 -0.09 3.90
C PRO A 3 7.05 -0.78 4.42
N GLU A 4 6.91 -1.65 5.42
CA GLU A 4 8.01 -2.43 6.01
C GLU A 4 8.67 -3.38 5.00
N VAL A 5 7.89 -3.93 4.07
CA VAL A 5 8.40 -4.82 3.01
C VAL A 5 9.19 -4.04 1.97
N VAL A 6 8.75 -2.81 1.65
CA VAL A 6 9.49 -1.89 0.77
C VAL A 6 10.80 -1.45 1.43
N LEU A 7 10.79 -1.20 2.73
CA LEU A 7 11.97 -0.81 3.50
C LEU A 7 12.97 -1.97 3.66
N CYS A 8 12.52 -3.22 3.69
CA CYS A 8 13.35 -4.41 3.81
C CYS A 8 14.38 -4.54 2.67
N GLU A 9 14.08 -4.02 1.47
CA GLU A 9 15.03 -3.95 0.36
C GLU A 9 16.18 -2.95 0.62
N THR A 10 16.02 -2.05 1.59
CA THR A 10 16.97 -0.97 1.92
C THR A 10 17.59 -1.09 3.32
N MET A 11 16.95 -1.79 4.25
CA MET A 11 17.38 -1.93 5.65
C MET A 11 17.09 -3.34 6.18
N LYS A 12 18.09 -4.01 6.76
CA LYS A 12 18.01 -5.41 7.22
C LYS A 12 17.15 -5.63 8.48
N ASP A 13 16.70 -4.57 9.14
CA ASP A 13 16.08 -4.64 10.48
C ASP A 13 14.54 -4.66 10.47
N ALA A 14 13.90 -4.69 9.30
CA ALA A 14 12.44 -4.72 9.17
C ALA A 14 11.96 -6.00 8.46
N PRO A 15 12.03 -7.18 9.11
CA PRO A 15 11.59 -8.43 8.49
C PRO A 15 10.09 -8.41 8.22
N TYR A 16 9.68 -9.14 7.17
CA TYR A 16 8.27 -9.39 6.88
C TYR A 16 7.58 -10.00 8.10
N ASP A 17 6.41 -9.47 8.45
CA ASP A 17 5.53 -10.00 9.50
C ASP A 17 4.13 -10.22 8.93
N TYR A 18 3.30 -11.03 9.60
CA TYR A 18 1.90 -11.27 9.19
C TYR A 18 1.07 -9.97 9.09
N LYS A 19 1.54 -8.87 9.69
CA LYS A 19 0.96 -7.52 9.53
C LYS A 19 1.03 -7.01 8.09
N ALA A 20 2.01 -7.44 7.29
CA ALA A 20 2.12 -7.09 5.88
C ALA A 20 0.97 -7.68 5.05
N ASP A 21 0.46 -8.86 5.42
CA ASP A 21 -0.75 -9.45 4.81
C ASP A 21 -2.00 -8.64 5.15
N ILE A 22 -2.12 -8.15 6.40
CA ILE A 22 -3.24 -7.30 6.82
C ILE A 22 -3.24 -5.98 6.06
N TRP A 23 -2.07 -5.37 5.86
CA TRP A 23 -1.96 -4.20 5.00
C TRP A 23 -2.40 -4.51 3.57
N SER A 24 -1.92 -5.61 3.01
CA SER A 24 -2.24 -6.01 1.63
C SER A 24 -3.73 -6.27 1.46
N LEU A 25 -4.39 -6.89 2.46
CA LEU A 25 -5.84 -7.03 2.50
C LEU A 25 -6.55 -5.68 2.47
N GLY A 26 -6.09 -4.69 3.25
CA GLY A 26 -6.65 -3.33 3.22
C GLY A 26 -6.58 -2.68 1.84
N ILE A 27 -5.46 -2.88 1.13
CA ILE A 27 -5.31 -2.42 -0.26
C ILE A 27 -6.28 -3.16 -1.19
N THR A 28 -6.41 -4.48 -1.07
CA THR A 28 -7.36 -5.27 -1.86
C THR A 28 -8.82 -4.85 -1.60
N LEU A 29 -9.19 -4.49 -0.37
CA LEU A 29 -10.52 -3.94 -0.08
C LEU A 29 -10.77 -2.61 -0.82
N ILE A 30 -9.77 -1.72 -0.87
CA ILE A 30 -9.85 -0.46 -1.62
C ILE A 30 -9.95 -0.73 -3.13
N GLU A 31 -9.15 -1.66 -3.65
CA GLU A 31 -9.19 -2.11 -5.04
C GLU A 31 -10.57 -2.66 -5.40
N MET A 32 -11.17 -3.51 -4.56
CA MET A 32 -12.53 -4.02 -4.81
C MET A 32 -13.58 -2.90 -4.83
N ALA A 33 -13.43 -1.86 -4.01
CA ALA A 33 -14.35 -0.73 -3.98
C ALA A 33 -14.17 0.25 -5.16
N GLN A 34 -12.99 0.27 -5.79
CA GLN A 34 -12.58 1.28 -6.77
C GLN A 34 -12.08 0.71 -8.10
N ILE A 35 -12.15 -0.61 -8.28
CA ILE A 35 -11.67 -1.41 -9.43
C ILE A 35 -10.14 -1.46 -9.54
N GLU A 36 -9.46 -0.38 -9.16
CA GLU A 36 -8.00 -0.24 -9.25
C GLU A 36 -7.40 0.02 -7.86
N PRO A 37 -6.18 -0.47 -7.59
CA PRO A 37 -5.48 -0.19 -6.34
C PRO A 37 -5.05 1.27 -6.25
N PRO A 38 -4.73 1.78 -5.04
CA PRO A 38 -4.18 3.12 -4.89
C PRO A 38 -2.90 3.32 -5.72
N HIS A 39 -2.80 4.44 -6.41
CA HIS A 39 -1.62 4.85 -7.20
C HIS A 39 -1.32 3.98 -8.43
N HIS A 40 -2.31 3.26 -8.97
CA HIS A 40 -2.16 2.42 -10.16
C HIS A 40 -1.64 3.18 -11.40
N GLU A 41 -1.81 4.50 -11.46
CA GLU A 41 -1.36 5.39 -12.51
C GLU A 41 0.14 5.74 -12.45
N LEU A 42 0.80 5.49 -11.31
CA LEU A 42 2.19 5.84 -11.11
C LEU A 42 3.13 4.74 -11.61
N ASN A 43 4.31 5.14 -12.09
CA ASN A 43 5.40 4.20 -12.37
C ASN A 43 5.78 3.41 -11.10
N PRO A 44 6.13 2.10 -11.19
CA PRO A 44 6.44 1.26 -10.03
C PRO A 44 7.41 1.88 -9.01
N MET A 45 8.47 2.54 -9.46
CA MET A 45 9.44 3.19 -8.55
C MET A 45 8.81 4.34 -7.76
N ARG A 46 7.88 5.08 -8.36
CA ARG A 46 7.15 6.17 -7.68
C ARG A 46 6.11 5.63 -6.70
N VAL A 47 5.48 4.50 -7.01
CA VAL A 47 4.56 3.80 -6.09
C VAL A 47 5.30 3.38 -4.82
N LEU A 48 6.49 2.76 -4.96
CA LEU A 48 7.30 2.34 -3.81
C LEU A 48 7.67 3.52 -2.90
N LEU A 49 8.12 4.64 -3.48
CA LEU A 49 8.43 5.85 -2.73
C LEU A 49 7.21 6.43 -2.00
N LYS A 50 6.03 6.34 -2.61
CA LYS A 50 4.78 6.83 -2.03
C LYS A 50 4.34 5.95 -0.86
N ILE A 51 4.40 4.62 -1.02
CA ILE A 51 4.12 3.65 0.05
C ILE A 51 5.02 3.88 1.27
N ALA A 52 6.30 4.20 1.06
CA ALA A 52 7.26 4.38 2.16
C ALA A 52 7.15 5.75 2.88
N LYS A 53 6.59 6.78 2.24
CA LYS A 53 6.68 8.18 2.73
C LYS A 53 5.34 8.89 2.94
N SER A 54 4.25 8.38 2.38
CA SER A 54 2.93 9.00 2.49
C SER A 54 2.07 8.32 3.53
N ASP A 55 1.01 9.01 3.96
CA ASP A 55 0.00 8.43 4.83
C ASP A 55 -0.72 7.24 4.14
N PRO A 56 -1.27 6.29 4.92
CA PRO A 56 -2.01 5.16 4.36
C PRO A 56 -3.15 5.62 3.44
N PRO A 57 -3.37 4.93 2.30
CA PRO A 57 -4.42 5.31 1.37
C PRO A 57 -5.81 5.11 1.99
N THR A 58 -6.74 5.99 1.60
CA THR A 58 -8.15 5.91 1.96
C THR A 58 -9.02 5.76 0.72
N LEU A 59 -10.30 5.47 0.90
CA LEU A 59 -11.26 5.54 -0.19
C LEU A 59 -11.33 6.97 -0.77
N LEU A 60 -11.38 7.08 -2.09
CA LEU A 60 -11.54 8.34 -2.84
C LEU A 60 -12.87 9.02 -2.53
N THR A 61 -13.91 8.24 -2.21
CA THR A 61 -15.24 8.76 -1.85
C THR A 61 -15.81 7.94 -0.69
N PRO A 62 -15.45 8.27 0.56
CA PRO A 62 -15.86 7.50 1.74
C PRO A 62 -17.38 7.42 1.93
N SER A 63 -18.13 8.40 1.40
CA SER A 63 -19.59 8.48 1.52
C SER A 63 -20.36 7.77 0.41
N LYS A 64 -19.68 7.07 -0.52
CA LYS A 64 -20.32 6.43 -1.67
C LYS A 64 -21.11 5.17 -1.28
N TRP A 65 -20.89 4.65 -0.08
CA TRP A 65 -21.42 3.39 0.43
C TRP A 65 -21.90 3.56 1.86
#